data_AF-A0A1B6DLD5-F1
#
_entry.id   AF-A0A1B6DLD5-F1
#
_cell.length_a   1.000
_cell.length_b   1.000
_cell.length_c   1.000
_cell.angle_alpha   90.00
_cell.angle_beta   90.00
_cell.angle_gamma   90.00
#
_symmetry.space_group_name_H-M   'P 1'
#
loop_
_entity.id
_entity.type
_entity.pdbx_description
1 polymer ?
#
loop_
_entity_poly.entity_id
_entity_poly.type
_entity_poly.pdbx_seq_one_letter_code
_entity_poly.pdbx_strand_id
1 'polypeptide(L)'
;DAIKSVVNNVLWQMDMDRKTKALKSLQGHIWQRGYEEGLIKGQHLECLLVLLFSNMLNYAKYKCVFDLYFSIYDDVEPCLQKWKNLGKSICVYSSGSVQAQKLLFGKTEKGNLLPLFSAYFDTNVGQKIESKSYTRIAQKLNCQPKDILFLTDVSKEARAAAEAGLQAVLLSRPGNAPLSSQDYKDFLVISNFNELNVL
;
A
#
# COMPACT_ATOMS: atom_id res chain seq x y z
N ASP A 1 31.33 5.46 -19.40
CA ASP A 1 31.06 6.14 -18.12
C ASP A 1 30.13 5.25 -17.31
N ALA A 2 30.62 4.72 -16.18
CA ALA A 2 29.88 3.78 -15.36
C ALA A 2 28.57 4.37 -14.83
N ILE A 3 28.53 5.68 -14.55
CA ILE A 3 27.32 6.36 -14.07
C ILE A 3 26.24 6.35 -15.14
N LYS A 4 26.57 6.69 -16.38
CA LYS A 4 25.62 6.63 -17.51
C LYS A 4 25.06 5.22 -17.72
N SER A 5 25.88 4.19 -17.59
CA SER A 5 25.42 2.80 -17.73
C SER A 5 24.44 2.40 -16.63
N VAL A 6 24.69 2.81 -15.38
CA VAL A 6 23.77 2.57 -14.26
C VAL A 6 22.45 3.33 -14.45
N VAL A 7 22.51 4.60 -14.86
CA VAL A 7 21.31 5.41 -15.12
C VAL A 7 20.45 4.77 -16.23
N ASN A 8 21.05 4.39 -17.35
CA ASN A 8 20.33 3.73 -18.45
C ASN A 8 19.70 2.42 -18.01
N ASN A 9 20.38 1.66 -17.13
CA ASN A 9 19.82 0.42 -16.59
C ASN A 9 18.62 0.68 -15.68
N VAL A 10 18.68 1.70 -14.82
CA VAL A 10 17.55 2.10 -13.96
C VAL A 10 16.36 2.53 -14.80
N LEU A 11 16.57 3.39 -15.80
CA LEU A 11 15.53 3.86 -16.71
C LEU A 11 14.85 2.70 -17.45
N TRP A 12 15.65 1.79 -18.01
CA TRP A 12 15.12 0.59 -18.67
C TRP A 12 14.31 -0.31 -17.73
N GLN A 13 14.74 -0.46 -16.46
CA GLN A 13 13.96 -1.22 -15.47
C GLN A 13 12.64 -0.52 -15.14
N MET A 14 12.62 0.82 -15.10
CA MET A 14 11.40 1.61 -14.86
C MET A 14 10.43 1.53 -16.04
N ASP A 15 10.91 1.69 -17.28
CA ASP A 15 10.09 1.61 -18.50
C ASP A 15 9.38 0.25 -18.65
N MET A 16 9.98 -0.79 -18.08
CA MET A 16 9.49 -2.17 -18.12
C MET A 16 8.70 -2.57 -16.85
N ASP A 17 8.34 -1.61 -15.98
CA ASP A 17 7.69 -1.83 -14.68
C ASP A 17 8.33 -2.96 -13.84
N ARG A 18 9.67 -3.07 -13.87
CA ARG A 18 10.39 -4.17 -13.21
C ARG A 18 10.54 -3.89 -11.72
N LYS A 19 10.08 -4.82 -10.88
CA LYS A 19 10.10 -4.69 -9.42
C LYS A 19 11.32 -5.39 -8.78
N THR A 20 12.53 -5.12 -9.28
CA THR A 20 13.75 -5.80 -8.80
C THR A 20 14.16 -5.34 -7.39
N LYS A 21 14.90 -6.17 -6.64
CA LYS A 21 15.41 -5.82 -5.30
C LYS A 21 16.31 -4.57 -5.34
N ALA A 22 17.18 -4.47 -6.34
CA ALA A 22 18.10 -3.35 -6.50
C ALA A 22 17.36 -2.04 -6.76
N LEU A 23 16.36 -2.05 -7.64
CA LEU A 23 15.55 -0.85 -7.94
C LEU A 23 14.76 -0.40 -6.71
N LYS A 24 14.17 -1.35 -5.95
CA LYS A 24 13.48 -1.04 -4.69
C LYS A 24 14.40 -0.46 -3.63
N SER A 25 15.63 -0.95 -3.52
CA SER A 25 16.63 -0.41 -2.60
C SER A 25 17.02 1.02 -2.98
N LEU A 26 17.24 1.27 -4.27
CA LEU A 26 17.55 2.61 -4.79
C LEU A 26 16.40 3.58 -4.54
N GLN A 27 15.16 3.16 -4.80
CA GLN A 27 13.96 3.94 -4.47
C GLN A 27 13.89 4.27 -2.97
N GLY A 28 14.19 3.30 -2.11
CA GLY A 28 14.27 3.51 -0.66
C GLY A 28 15.27 4.59 -0.25
N HIS A 29 16.47 4.58 -0.85
CA HIS A 29 17.49 5.62 -0.59
C HIS A 29 17.06 7.00 -1.10
N ILE A 30 16.47 7.08 -2.30
CA ILE A 30 15.96 8.34 -2.86
C ILE A 30 14.87 8.91 -1.95
N TRP A 31 13.96 8.06 -1.48
CA TRP A 31 12.88 8.47 -0.58
C TRP A 31 13.42 8.93 0.77
N GLN A 32 14.30 8.15 1.38
CA GLN A 32 14.92 8.49 2.66
C GLN A 32 15.57 9.87 2.59
N ARG A 33 16.39 10.10 1.57
CA ARG A 33 17.08 11.37 1.37
C ARG A 33 16.11 12.52 1.11
N GLY A 34 15.13 12.34 0.24
CA GLY A 34 14.13 13.38 -0.03
C GLY A 34 13.32 13.78 1.22
N TYR A 35 13.03 12.83 2.12
CA TYR A 35 12.38 13.10 3.40
C TYR A 35 13.29 13.72 4.46
N GLU A 36 14.58 13.40 4.46
CA GLU A 36 15.58 13.99 5.36
C GLU A 36 15.88 15.44 4.98
N GLU A 37 15.97 15.71 3.67
CA GLU A 37 16.25 17.04 3.12
C GLU A 37 14.99 17.93 3.03
N GLY A 38 13.82 17.42 3.43
CA GLY A 38 12.54 18.15 3.37
C GLY A 38 12.07 18.48 1.94
N LEU A 39 12.70 17.86 0.94
CA LEU A 39 12.39 17.96 -0.48
C LEU A 39 11.15 17.15 -0.86
N ILE A 40 10.66 16.31 0.04
CA ILE A 40 9.42 15.56 -0.09
C ILE A 40 8.51 15.96 1.09
N LYS A 41 7.34 16.52 0.79
CA LYS A 41 6.26 16.86 1.75
C LYS A 41 4.98 16.12 1.34
N GLY A 42 4.11 15.81 2.29
CA GLY A 42 3.03 14.84 2.09
C GLY A 42 1.70 15.42 1.59
N GLN A 43 1.11 14.89 0.50
CA GLN A 43 -0.30 15.04 0.09
C GLN A 43 -0.81 13.86 -0.82
N HIS A 44 -1.92 13.23 -0.41
CA HIS A 44 -2.80 12.15 -0.93
C HIS A 44 -2.28 10.75 -1.37
N LEU A 45 -2.74 9.68 -0.67
CA LEU A 45 -2.91 8.24 -0.99
C LEU A 45 -3.62 7.44 0.18
N GLU A 46 -4.43 6.44 -0.18
CA GLU A 46 -5.43 5.61 0.57
C GLU A 46 -4.88 4.47 1.44
N CYS A 47 -5.43 4.17 2.65
CA CYS A 47 -4.86 3.10 3.51
C CYS A 47 -5.73 2.39 4.62
N LEU A 48 -6.18 1.10 4.54
CA LEU A 48 -5.96 0.05 5.61
C LEU A 48 -5.80 -1.44 5.14
N LEU A 49 -4.91 -2.24 5.77
CA LEU A 49 -4.22 -3.45 5.22
C LEU A 49 -3.77 -3.27 3.76
N VAL A 50 -2.87 -2.31 3.56
CA VAL A 50 -2.93 -1.41 2.40
C VAL A 50 -1.96 -1.70 1.32
N LEU A 51 -2.38 -2.44 0.32
CA LEU A 51 -1.57 -2.48 -0.88
C LEU A 51 -2.01 -1.40 -1.87
N LEU A 52 -1.48 -0.19 -1.74
CA LEU A 52 -1.40 0.71 -2.91
C LEU A 52 -0.21 0.36 -3.80
N PHE A 53 -0.26 0.91 -5.01
CA PHE A 53 0.64 0.76 -6.17
C PHE A 53 0.23 -0.33 -7.16
N SER A 54 -1.00 -0.17 -7.68
CA SER A 54 -1.41 -0.84 -8.93
C SER A 54 -1.50 0.11 -10.13
N ASN A 55 -1.37 1.44 -9.97
CA ASN A 55 -1.25 2.36 -11.09
C ASN A 55 -0.48 3.63 -10.72
N MET A 56 0.83 3.59 -10.89
CA MET A 56 1.60 4.82 -11.05
C MET A 56 2.60 4.60 -12.17
N LEU A 57 2.17 4.92 -13.39
CA LEU A 57 2.98 5.48 -14.47
C LEU A 57 2.04 5.65 -15.68
N ASN A 58 1.30 6.75 -15.70
CA ASN A 58 0.93 7.35 -16.97
C ASN A 58 1.10 8.88 -16.84
N TYR A 59 2.09 9.39 -17.57
CA TYR A 59 2.43 10.80 -17.75
C TYR A 59 2.97 11.58 -16.56
N ALA A 60 4.24 11.34 -16.24
CA ALA A 60 5.16 12.44 -15.93
C ALA A 60 6.15 12.57 -17.09
N LYS A 61 5.84 13.44 -18.07
CA LYS A 61 6.91 14.10 -18.81
C LYS A 61 7.80 14.74 -17.75
N TYR A 62 9.08 14.40 -17.73
CA TYR A 62 10.12 15.02 -16.91
C TYR A 62 9.88 16.53 -16.76
N LYS A 63 9.28 16.93 -15.65
CA LYS A 63 9.18 18.32 -15.22
C LYS A 63 9.18 18.30 -13.70
N CYS A 64 10.39 18.51 -13.16
CA CYS A 64 10.78 18.57 -11.75
C CYS A 64 10.78 17.24 -10.97
N VAL A 65 11.95 16.96 -10.38
CA VAL A 65 12.38 15.70 -9.76
C VAL A 65 12.01 15.62 -8.26
N PHE A 66 11.19 16.52 -7.72
CA PHE A 66 11.21 16.76 -6.26
C PHE A 66 9.87 17.00 -5.58
N ASP A 67 8.81 16.31 -5.99
CA ASP A 67 7.48 16.58 -5.43
C ASP A 67 6.58 15.33 -5.49
N LEU A 68 6.96 14.29 -4.75
CA LEU A 68 6.14 13.07 -4.55
C LEU A 68 5.37 13.21 -3.23
N TYR A 69 4.13 13.66 -3.32
CA TYR A 69 3.27 13.96 -2.19
C TYR A 69 2.56 12.66 -1.67
N PHE A 70 2.53 12.47 -0.33
CA PHE A 70 1.82 11.39 0.39
C PHE A 70 0.95 11.91 1.57
N SER A 71 -0.38 11.72 1.58
CA SER A 71 -1.26 12.03 2.74
C SER A 71 -2.40 11.04 2.83
N ILE A 72 -2.82 10.74 4.04
CA ILE A 72 -3.88 9.77 4.32
C ILE A 72 -5.26 10.46 4.29
N TYR A 73 -6.30 9.71 3.93
CA TYR A 73 -7.67 10.23 4.00
C TYR A 73 -8.04 10.54 5.46
N ASP A 74 -8.85 11.57 5.68
CA ASP A 74 -9.17 12.07 7.03
C ASP A 74 -9.89 11.02 7.91
N ASP A 75 -10.55 10.03 7.31
CA ASP A 75 -11.18 8.95 8.05
C ASP A 75 -10.21 7.81 8.46
N VAL A 76 -9.02 7.75 7.86
CA VAL A 76 -8.07 6.63 8.06
C VAL A 76 -7.49 6.63 9.46
N GLU A 77 -6.89 7.73 9.90
CA GLU A 77 -6.25 7.79 11.21
C GLU A 77 -7.25 7.60 12.37
N PRO A 78 -8.41 8.28 12.41
CA PRO A 78 -9.39 8.06 13.47
C PRO A 78 -9.85 6.59 13.55
N CYS A 79 -10.08 5.95 12.40
CA CYS A 79 -10.45 4.53 12.35
C CYS A 79 -9.29 3.62 12.79
N LEU A 80 -8.05 3.90 12.38
CA LEU A 80 -6.85 3.19 12.87
C LEU A 80 -6.76 3.23 14.39
N GLN A 81 -6.88 4.42 14.97
CA GLN A 81 -6.82 4.61 16.42
C GLN A 81 -7.96 3.85 17.10
N LYS A 82 -9.19 3.96 16.58
CA LYS A 82 -10.35 3.22 17.09
C LYS A 82 -10.10 1.71 17.09
N TRP A 83 -9.65 1.14 15.97
CA TRP A 83 -9.38 -0.29 15.88
C TRP A 83 -8.22 -0.74 16.78
N LYS A 84 -7.18 0.08 16.92
CA LYS A 84 -6.09 -0.18 17.86
C LYS A 84 -6.57 -0.21 19.30
N ASN A 85 -7.43 0.75 19.70
CA ASN A 85 -8.05 0.81 21.03
C ASN A 85 -8.99 -0.37 21.31
N LEU A 86 -9.59 -0.95 20.26
CA LEU A 86 -10.36 -2.20 20.33
C LEU A 86 -9.47 -3.46 20.35
N GLY A 87 -8.14 -3.30 20.44
CA GLY A 87 -7.19 -4.42 20.49
C GLY A 87 -6.94 -5.11 19.15
N LYS A 88 -7.35 -4.51 18.02
CA LYS A 88 -7.13 -5.10 16.70
C LYS A 88 -5.67 -4.94 16.26
N SER A 89 -5.12 -5.98 15.65
CA SER A 89 -3.82 -5.94 14.99
C SER A 89 -3.95 -5.38 13.58
N ILE A 90 -3.54 -4.14 13.40
CA ILE A 90 -3.52 -3.48 12.10
C ILE A 90 -2.18 -3.77 11.42
N CYS A 91 -2.18 -4.18 10.15
CA CYS A 91 -0.97 -4.36 9.36
C CYS A 91 -1.04 -3.60 8.04
N VAL A 92 0.09 -3.49 7.34
CA VAL A 92 0.17 -3.01 5.96
C VAL A 92 0.74 -4.14 5.11
N TYR A 93 0.21 -4.32 3.92
CA TYR A 93 0.88 -5.10 2.88
C TYR A 93 1.00 -4.10 1.73
N SER A 94 2.16 -3.74 1.16
CA SER A 94 2.22 -2.92 -0.06
C SER A 94 3.24 -3.44 -1.08
N SER A 95 3.14 -3.12 -2.38
CA SER A 95 4.23 -3.45 -3.30
C SER A 95 5.50 -2.61 -3.08
N GLY A 96 5.35 -1.44 -2.45
CA GLY A 96 6.47 -0.65 -1.93
C GLY A 96 7.24 -1.41 -0.86
N SER A 97 8.55 -1.17 -0.74
CA SER A 97 9.37 -1.87 0.27
C SER A 97 8.88 -1.56 1.69
N VAL A 98 9.10 -2.46 2.64
CA VAL A 98 8.78 -2.21 4.06
C VAL A 98 9.43 -0.92 4.57
N GLN A 99 10.66 -0.61 4.14
CA GLN A 99 11.33 0.65 4.49
C GLN A 99 10.58 1.86 3.96
N ALA A 100 10.17 1.83 2.69
CA ALA A 100 9.39 2.88 2.07
C ALA A 100 8.05 3.08 2.80
N GLN A 101 7.33 1.99 3.12
CA GLN A 101 6.09 2.05 3.90
C GLN A 101 6.30 2.74 5.25
N LYS A 102 7.35 2.36 5.99
CA LYS A 102 7.65 2.99 7.29
C LYS A 102 8.02 4.47 7.17
N LEU A 103 8.73 4.87 6.11
CA LEU A 103 9.02 6.28 5.85
C LEU A 103 7.73 7.08 5.62
N LEU A 104 6.80 6.53 4.82
CA LEU A 104 5.52 7.16 4.54
C LEU A 104 4.70 7.38 5.82
N PHE A 105 4.48 6.32 6.60
CA PHE A 105 3.67 6.40 7.83
C PHE A 105 4.39 7.09 9.00
N GLY A 106 5.71 7.21 8.96
CA GLY A 106 6.49 7.90 9.99
C GLY A 106 6.47 9.43 9.87
N LYS A 107 6.14 9.96 8.69
CA LYS A 107 6.18 11.38 8.36
C LYS A 107 4.89 11.84 7.65
N THR A 108 3.76 11.71 8.32
CA THR A 108 2.46 12.17 7.80
C THR A 108 2.11 13.58 8.31
N GLU A 109 1.15 14.24 7.66
CA GLU A 109 0.57 15.51 8.14
C GLU A 109 -0.10 15.38 9.51
N LYS A 110 -0.52 14.17 9.87
CA LYS A 110 -1.11 13.83 11.19
C LYS A 110 -0.05 13.36 12.20
N GLY A 111 1.24 13.43 11.85
CA GLY A 111 2.35 12.98 12.68
C GLY A 111 2.80 11.55 12.38
N ASN A 112 3.38 10.88 13.38
CA ASN A 112 3.93 9.53 13.25
C ASN A 112 2.86 8.46 13.52
N LEU A 113 2.44 7.75 12.47
CA LEU A 113 1.42 6.70 12.54
C LEU A 113 2.02 5.29 12.71
N LEU A 114 3.35 5.14 12.69
CA LEU A 114 4.01 3.84 12.90
C LEU A 114 3.49 3.06 14.13
N PRO A 115 3.21 3.70 15.29
CA PRO A 115 2.71 2.97 16.47
C PRO A 115 1.35 2.29 16.27
N LEU A 116 0.56 2.71 15.27
CA LEU A 116 -0.75 2.13 14.97
C LEU A 116 -0.62 0.78 14.26
N PHE A 117 0.49 0.54 13.56
CA PHE A 117 0.72 -0.68 12.78
C PHE A 117 1.54 -1.72 13.55
N SER A 118 1.11 -2.97 13.43
CA SER A 118 1.70 -4.13 14.10
C SER A 118 2.68 -4.88 13.19
N ALA A 119 2.47 -4.83 11.87
CA ALA A 119 3.36 -5.44 10.89
C ALA A 119 3.26 -4.76 9.51
N TYR A 120 4.31 -4.96 8.71
CA TYR A 120 4.42 -4.50 7.33
C TYR A 120 4.85 -5.68 6.45
N PHE A 121 4.18 -5.85 5.33
CA PHE A 121 4.47 -6.86 4.32
C PHE A 121 4.73 -6.16 2.99
N ASP A 122 5.63 -6.71 2.19
CA ASP A 122 5.82 -6.29 0.82
C ASP A 122 5.85 -7.48 -0.15
N THR A 123 6.19 -7.25 -1.41
CA THR A 123 6.24 -8.34 -2.41
C THR A 123 7.20 -9.48 -2.04
N ASN A 124 8.05 -9.35 -1.02
CA ASN A 124 8.85 -10.47 -0.52
C ASN A 124 7.98 -11.58 0.10
N VAL A 125 6.75 -11.29 0.54
CA VAL A 125 5.78 -12.33 0.97
C VAL A 125 5.10 -13.02 -0.21
N GLY A 126 5.08 -12.37 -1.38
CA GLY A 126 4.47 -12.83 -2.63
C GLY A 126 3.75 -11.70 -3.37
N GLN A 127 3.22 -12.00 -4.56
CA GLN A 127 2.46 -11.03 -5.35
C GLN A 127 1.03 -10.85 -4.83
N LYS A 128 0.49 -9.65 -4.97
CA LYS A 128 -0.80 -9.22 -4.40
C LYS A 128 -2.02 -9.93 -5.00
N ILE A 129 -1.86 -10.45 -6.20
CA ILE A 129 -2.92 -11.16 -6.93
C ILE A 129 -2.85 -12.68 -6.75
N GLU A 130 -1.96 -13.17 -5.89
CA GLU A 130 -1.79 -14.59 -5.60
C GLU A 130 -2.37 -14.93 -4.23
N SER A 131 -3.31 -15.87 -4.16
CA SER A 131 -3.91 -16.35 -2.90
C SER A 131 -2.87 -16.86 -1.90
N LYS A 132 -1.79 -17.48 -2.41
CA LYS A 132 -0.65 -17.95 -1.60
C LYS A 132 0.06 -16.83 -0.82
N SER A 133 0.01 -15.58 -1.26
CA SER A 133 0.60 -14.46 -0.52
C SER A 133 -0.15 -14.21 0.79
N TYR A 134 -1.47 -14.28 0.75
CA TYR A 134 -2.33 -14.02 1.90
C TYR A 134 -2.29 -15.17 2.92
N THR A 135 -2.20 -16.42 2.48
CA THR A 135 -1.98 -17.56 3.40
C THR A 135 -0.65 -17.44 4.15
N ARG A 136 0.43 -17.01 3.47
CA ARG A 136 1.72 -16.72 4.12
C ARG A 136 1.64 -15.55 5.09
N ILE A 137 0.86 -14.51 4.78
CA ILE A 137 0.61 -13.39 5.70
C ILE A 137 -0.08 -13.92 6.96
N ALA A 138 -1.15 -14.70 6.83
CA ALA A 138 -1.85 -15.30 7.97
C ALA A 138 -0.93 -16.16 8.84
N GLN A 139 -0.08 -16.98 8.21
CA GLN A 139 0.95 -17.77 8.90
C GLN A 139 1.94 -16.89 9.68
N LYS A 140 2.44 -15.81 9.07
CA LYS A 140 3.36 -14.87 9.73
C LYS A 140 2.71 -14.10 10.88
N LEU A 141 1.40 -13.86 10.79
CA LEU A 141 0.59 -13.25 11.84
C LEU A 141 0.13 -14.25 12.90
N ASN A 142 0.39 -15.55 12.70
CA ASN A 142 -0.04 -16.63 13.58
C ASN A 142 -1.57 -16.64 13.81
N CYS A 143 -2.35 -16.40 12.76
CA CYS A 143 -3.81 -16.43 12.79
C CYS A 143 -4.39 -17.23 11.61
N GLN A 144 -5.70 -17.52 11.64
CA GLN A 144 -6.36 -18.15 10.50
C GLN A 144 -6.73 -17.08 9.46
N PRO A 145 -6.71 -17.41 8.15
CA PRO A 145 -7.10 -16.47 7.10
C PRO A 145 -8.47 -15.80 7.34
N LYS A 146 -9.45 -16.57 7.82
CA LYS A 146 -10.81 -16.07 8.13
C LYS A 146 -10.87 -15.00 9.22
N ASP A 147 -9.83 -14.89 10.04
CA ASP A 147 -9.72 -13.91 11.12
C ASP A 147 -9.15 -12.56 10.62
N ILE A 148 -8.84 -12.46 9.32
CA ILE A 148 -8.27 -11.28 8.70
C ILE A 148 -9.31 -10.62 7.78
N LEU A 149 -9.54 -9.34 8.03
CA LEU A 149 -10.23 -8.44 7.12
C LEU A 149 -9.22 -7.68 6.26
N PHE A 150 -9.32 -7.84 4.95
CA PHE A 150 -8.49 -7.18 3.95
C PHE A 150 -9.26 -6.07 3.26
N LEU A 151 -8.72 -4.83 3.26
CA LEU A 151 -9.30 -3.73 2.50
C LEU A 151 -8.37 -3.38 1.33
N THR A 152 -8.92 -3.27 0.13
CA THR A 152 -8.15 -2.91 -1.08
C THR A 152 -9.04 -2.19 -2.07
N ASP A 153 -8.50 -1.30 -2.88
CA ASP A 153 -9.19 -0.69 -4.03
C ASP A 153 -9.21 -1.60 -5.26
N VAL A 154 -8.44 -2.70 -5.25
CA VAL A 154 -8.20 -3.53 -6.44
C VAL A 154 -8.95 -4.85 -6.36
N SER A 155 -9.92 -5.02 -7.26
CA SER A 155 -10.76 -6.22 -7.36
C SER A 155 -9.97 -7.54 -7.44
N LYS A 156 -8.85 -7.57 -8.19
CA LYS A 156 -8.03 -8.78 -8.34
C LYS A 156 -7.37 -9.20 -7.03
N GLU A 157 -7.04 -8.24 -6.17
CA GLU A 157 -6.42 -8.49 -4.87
C GLU A 157 -7.46 -8.98 -3.88
N ALA A 158 -8.65 -8.36 -3.85
CA ALA A 158 -9.78 -8.80 -3.04
C ALA A 158 -10.15 -10.25 -3.36
N ARG A 159 -10.21 -10.62 -4.64
CA ARG A 159 -10.46 -12.00 -5.09
C ARG A 159 -9.38 -12.96 -4.60
N ALA A 160 -8.10 -12.60 -4.74
CA ALA A 160 -7.00 -13.45 -4.27
C ALA A 160 -7.00 -13.62 -2.73
N ALA A 161 -7.35 -12.58 -1.98
CA ALA A 161 -7.51 -12.64 -0.53
C ALA A 161 -8.69 -13.54 -0.14
N ALA A 162 -9.85 -13.39 -0.81
CA ALA A 162 -11.02 -14.21 -0.58
C ALA A 162 -10.78 -15.70 -0.92
N GLU A 163 -10.07 -15.98 -2.01
CA GLU A 163 -9.64 -17.36 -2.37
C GLU A 163 -8.75 -17.98 -1.29
N ALA A 164 -7.91 -17.17 -0.63
CA ALA A 164 -7.10 -17.60 0.51
C ALA A 164 -7.90 -17.77 1.82
N GLY A 165 -9.19 -17.42 1.82
CA GLY A 165 -10.09 -17.54 2.96
C GLY A 165 -10.17 -16.30 3.86
N LEU A 166 -9.66 -15.14 3.41
CA LEU A 166 -9.80 -13.87 4.13
C LEU A 166 -11.17 -13.25 3.86
N GLN A 167 -11.63 -12.41 4.79
CA GLN A 167 -12.69 -11.46 4.48
C GLN A 167 -12.09 -10.32 3.65
N ALA A 168 -12.76 -9.92 2.57
CA ALA A 168 -12.28 -8.83 1.71
C ALA A 168 -13.37 -7.77 1.52
N VAL A 169 -12.95 -6.50 1.57
CA VAL A 169 -13.79 -5.33 1.33
C VAL A 169 -13.11 -4.45 0.29
N LEU A 170 -13.89 -3.97 -0.66
CA LEU A 170 -13.40 -3.05 -1.69
C LEU A 170 -13.55 -1.60 -1.27
N LEU A 171 -12.51 -0.81 -1.53
CA LEU A 171 -12.47 0.62 -1.27
C LEU A 171 -12.73 1.38 -2.58
N SER A 172 -13.87 2.06 -2.64
CA SER A 172 -14.23 2.96 -3.75
C SER A 172 -13.96 4.40 -3.34
N ARG A 173 -12.80 4.92 -3.72
CA ARG A 173 -12.35 6.27 -3.39
C ARG A 173 -12.23 7.13 -4.64
N PRO A 174 -12.31 8.47 -4.51
CA PRO A 174 -12.16 9.37 -5.65
C PRO A 174 -10.81 9.17 -6.37
N GLY A 175 -10.85 8.87 -7.66
CA GLY A 175 -9.65 8.65 -8.48
C GLY A 175 -9.29 7.18 -8.73
N ASN A 176 -9.94 6.24 -8.03
CA ASN A 176 -9.74 4.82 -8.28
C ASN A 176 -10.34 4.38 -9.62
N ALA A 177 -9.81 3.29 -10.17
CA ALA A 177 -10.41 2.65 -11.32
C ALA A 177 -11.87 2.26 -11.00
N PRO A 178 -12.81 2.40 -11.94
CA PRO A 178 -14.20 2.04 -11.70
C PRO A 178 -14.30 0.54 -11.40
N LEU A 179 -15.00 0.21 -10.30
CA LEU A 179 -15.35 -1.16 -9.96
C LEU A 179 -16.45 -1.67 -10.90
N SER A 180 -16.38 -2.95 -11.26
CA SER A 180 -17.39 -3.58 -12.12
C SER A 180 -18.67 -3.91 -11.35
N SER A 181 -19.80 -4.07 -12.05
CA SER A 181 -21.05 -4.53 -11.41
C SER A 181 -20.92 -5.87 -10.70
N GLN A 182 -19.95 -6.71 -11.11
CA GLN A 182 -19.65 -7.97 -10.44
C GLN A 182 -18.91 -7.76 -9.13
N ASP A 183 -18.03 -6.76 -9.04
CA ASP A 183 -17.32 -6.43 -7.81
C ASP A 183 -18.28 -5.99 -6.69
N TYR A 184 -19.30 -5.19 -7.03
CA TYR A 184 -20.38 -4.80 -6.10
C TYR A 184 -21.27 -5.97 -5.65
N LYS A 185 -21.28 -7.08 -6.39
CA LYS A 185 -22.01 -8.31 -6.01
C LYS A 185 -21.16 -9.22 -5.13
N ASP A 186 -19.86 -9.29 -5.43
CA ASP A 186 -18.94 -10.24 -4.80
C ASP A 186 -18.41 -9.72 -3.45
N PHE A 187 -18.31 -8.40 -3.28
CA PHE A 187 -17.68 -7.78 -2.11
C PHE A 187 -18.54 -6.66 -1.54
N LEU A 188 -18.44 -6.46 -0.22
CA LEU A 188 -18.83 -5.20 0.37
C LEU A 188 -17.92 -4.09 -0.19
N VAL A 189 -18.53 -3.03 -0.70
CA VAL A 189 -17.83 -1.86 -1.20
C VAL A 189 -18.14 -0.69 -0.27
N ILE A 190 -17.10 -0.02 0.22
CA ILE A 190 -17.23 1.18 1.06
C ILE A 190 -16.41 2.32 0.45
N SER A 191 -16.82 3.55 0.72
CA SER A 191 -16.08 4.75 0.31
C SER A 191 -15.31 5.42 1.45
N ASN A 192 -15.58 4.99 2.68
CA ASN A 192 -15.05 5.56 3.91
C ASN A 192 -14.95 4.49 5.00
N PHE A 193 -13.91 4.52 5.84
CA PHE A 193 -13.75 3.53 6.91
C PHE A 193 -14.76 3.66 8.02
N ASN A 194 -15.41 4.82 8.17
CA ASN A 194 -16.52 4.96 9.10
C ASN A 194 -17.71 4.06 8.73
N GLU A 195 -17.79 3.57 7.48
CA GLU A 195 -18.81 2.62 7.03
C GLU A 195 -18.53 1.18 7.51
N LEU A 196 -17.31 0.88 7.98
CA LEU A 196 -16.97 -0.42 8.55
C LEU A 196 -17.54 -0.53 9.97
N ASN A 197 -18.77 -1.03 10.04
CA ASN A 197 -19.43 -1.41 11.29
C ASN A 197 -19.02 -2.80 11.81
N VAL A 198 -18.10 -3.47 11.12
CA VAL A 198 -17.87 -4.93 11.22
C VAL A 198 -16.75 -5.31 12.21
N LEU A 199 -16.30 -4.40 13.07
CA LEU A 199 -15.12 -4.61 13.93
C LEU A 199 -15.35 -4.39 15.41
#